data_AF-A0AAN8SSH7-F1
#
_entry.id   AF-A0AAN8SSH7-F1
#
_cell.length_a   1.000
_cell.length_b   1.000
_cell.length_c   1.000
_cell.angle_alpha   90.00
_cell.angle_beta   90.00
_cell.angle_gamma   90.00
#
_symmetry.space_group_name_H-M   'P 1'
#
loop_
_entity.id
_entity.type
_entity.pdbx_description
1 polymer ?
#
loop_
_entity_poly.entity_id
_entity_poly.type
_entity_poly.pdbx_seq_one_letter_code
_entity_poly.pdbx_strand_id
1 'polypeptide(L)'
;MGGGDNMSNTTTKTEQKKNHLHRVKCSKLPITIGDIKKAIPPHCFQRSLLRSLFYLARDVIFVCIFYYIAITYFRVLPSPYYYYYLAWSIYWIVQGCVCTGIWVIAHECGHHAFSHYPWLNDTVGFILHSVLLTPYFSWKYSHRRHHSNTNSLEHDENHVPKLKSQLRWCDCNCLRVVSHYFSTRTSLVVCIYGVPLLIVNGFILLITFLHHTHPSLPHYDIFEWDWLR
;
A
#
# COMPACT_ATOMS: atom_id res chain seq x y z
N MET A 1 -21.73 -35.03 57.29
CA MET A 1 -22.30 -35.03 55.93
C MET A 1 -22.79 -33.61 55.70
N GLY A 2 -22.02 -32.65 55.19
CA GLY A 2 -21.24 -32.64 53.95
C GLY A 2 -21.87 -31.56 53.04
N GLY A 3 -21.81 -30.30 53.46
CA GLY A 3 -22.31 -29.15 52.68
C GLY A 3 -21.33 -28.82 51.56
N GLY A 4 -21.80 -28.84 50.32
CA GLY A 4 -21.03 -28.50 49.12
C GLY A 4 -21.48 -27.17 48.54
N ASP A 5 -20.56 -26.22 48.54
CA ASP A 5 -20.71 -24.87 48.02
C ASP A 5 -20.83 -24.83 46.49
N ASN A 6 -21.81 -24.08 46.00
CA ASN A 6 -21.95 -23.65 44.61
C ASN A 6 -20.93 -22.53 44.30
N MET A 7 -19.75 -22.89 43.79
CA MET A 7 -18.85 -21.94 43.15
C MET A 7 -19.43 -21.52 41.79
N SER A 8 -20.20 -20.43 41.80
CA SER A 8 -20.77 -19.82 40.60
C SER A 8 -20.01 -18.54 40.22
N ASN A 9 -19.45 -18.54 39.00
CA ASN A 9 -19.37 -17.39 38.09
C ASN A 9 -18.75 -16.06 38.55
N THR A 10 -17.64 -16.07 39.27
CA THR A 10 -16.90 -14.81 39.58
C THR A 10 -15.88 -14.43 38.50
N THR A 11 -15.44 -15.36 37.64
CA THR A 11 -14.32 -15.12 36.71
C THR A 11 -14.71 -14.32 35.45
N THR A 12 -15.98 -14.32 35.03
CA THR A 12 -16.42 -13.67 33.78
C THR A 12 -16.68 -12.17 33.88
N LYS A 13 -16.92 -11.63 35.08
CA LYS A 13 -17.24 -10.19 35.25
C LYS A 13 -16.00 -9.29 35.29
N THR A 14 -14.84 -9.83 35.64
CA THR A 14 -13.61 -9.03 35.79
C THR A 14 -12.88 -8.83 34.44
N GLU A 15 -12.98 -9.78 33.50
CA GLU A 15 -12.36 -9.64 32.17
C GLU A 15 -13.10 -8.67 31.25
N GLN A 16 -14.41 -8.51 31.38
CA GLN A 16 -15.17 -7.54 30.56
C GLN A 16 -14.84 -6.08 30.88
N LYS A 17 -14.27 -5.79 32.06
CA LYS A 17 -14.05 -4.40 32.53
C LYS A 17 -12.79 -3.73 31.95
N LYS A 18 -12.04 -4.41 31.07
CA LYS A 18 -10.79 -3.90 30.46
C LYS A 18 -10.82 -3.75 28.94
N ASN A 19 -11.96 -3.95 28.26
CA ASN A 19 -12.09 -3.64 26.84
C ASN A 19 -12.55 -2.19 26.68
N HIS A 20 -11.60 -1.26 26.72
CA HIS A 20 -11.81 0.18 26.52
C HIS A 20 -12.26 0.55 25.09
N LEU A 21 -12.40 -0.42 24.19
CA LEU A 21 -12.87 -0.24 22.82
C LEU A 21 -14.32 -0.71 22.74
N HIS A 22 -15.26 0.23 22.91
CA HIS A 22 -16.67 -0.04 22.64
C HIS A 22 -16.85 -0.24 21.12
N ARG A 23 -17.02 -1.49 20.68
CA ARG A 23 -17.27 -1.82 19.27
C ARG A 23 -18.56 -1.13 18.82
N VAL A 24 -18.54 -0.53 17.62
CA VAL A 24 -19.74 0.08 17.04
C VAL A 24 -20.79 -1.00 16.82
N LYS A 25 -22.04 -0.76 17.22
CA LYS A 25 -23.13 -1.73 17.08
C LYS A 25 -23.41 -2.00 15.59
N CYS A 26 -23.44 -3.28 15.22
CA CYS A 26 -23.53 -3.74 13.84
C CYS A 26 -25.01 -3.85 13.35
N SER A 27 -25.74 -2.74 13.23
CA SER A 27 -27.09 -2.72 12.62
C SER A 27 -27.03 -2.41 11.13
N LYS A 28 -27.82 -3.07 10.28
CA LYS A 28 -27.85 -2.76 8.83
C LYS A 28 -28.24 -1.29 8.64
N LEU A 29 -27.44 -0.55 7.88
CA LEU A 29 -27.73 0.84 7.56
C LEU A 29 -28.94 0.90 6.60
N PRO A 30 -29.87 1.84 6.79
CA PRO A 30 -30.99 2.04 5.86
C PRO A 30 -30.57 2.73 4.54
N ILE A 31 -29.27 3.00 4.35
CA ILE A 31 -28.70 3.77 3.24
C ILE A 31 -28.22 2.79 2.15
N THR A 32 -28.49 3.10 0.89
CA THR A 32 -28.04 2.30 -0.26
C THR A 32 -26.81 2.91 -0.96
N ILE A 33 -26.15 2.13 -1.84
CA ILE A 33 -25.02 2.61 -2.66
C ILE A 33 -25.48 3.77 -3.55
N GLY A 34 -26.74 3.70 -4.00
CA GLY A 34 -27.36 4.73 -4.82
C GLY A 34 -27.46 6.06 -4.08
N ASP A 35 -27.78 6.02 -2.77
CA ASP A 35 -27.88 7.22 -1.95
C ASP A 35 -26.50 7.87 -1.73
N ILE A 36 -25.47 7.05 -1.50
CA ILE A 36 -24.08 7.51 -1.42
C ILE A 36 -23.65 8.16 -2.76
N LYS A 37 -23.92 7.50 -3.88
CA LYS A 37 -23.57 8.03 -5.21
C LYS A 37 -24.30 9.35 -5.52
N LYS A 38 -25.55 9.50 -5.09
CA LYS A 38 -26.33 10.74 -5.23
C LYS A 38 -25.77 11.89 -4.39
N ALA A 39 -25.14 11.59 -3.24
CA ALA A 39 -24.52 12.60 -2.39
C ALA A 39 -23.21 13.16 -2.97
N ILE A 40 -22.55 12.43 -3.88
CA ILE A 40 -21.29 12.84 -4.51
C ILE A 40 -21.59 13.83 -5.66
N PRO A 41 -20.95 15.01 -5.71
CA PRO A 41 -21.16 15.97 -6.80
C PRO A 41 -20.91 15.36 -8.20
N PRO A 42 -21.74 15.66 -9.22
CA PRO A 42 -21.62 15.06 -10.55
C PRO A 42 -20.25 15.26 -11.22
N HIS A 43 -19.59 16.38 -10.95
CA HIS A 43 -18.27 16.69 -11.51
C HIS A 43 -17.17 15.73 -10.99
N CYS A 44 -17.35 15.09 -9.83
CA CYS A 44 -16.41 14.09 -9.31
C CYS A 44 -16.38 12.80 -10.15
N PHE A 45 -17.39 12.55 -10.97
CA PHE A 45 -17.45 11.39 -11.88
C PHE A 45 -16.85 11.68 -13.27
N GLN A 46 -16.45 12.94 -13.52
CA GLN A 46 -15.85 13.36 -14.79
C GLN A 46 -14.34 13.16 -14.76
N ARG A 47 -13.84 12.26 -15.62
CA ARG A 47 -12.42 11.92 -15.71
C ARG A 47 -11.78 12.72 -16.84
N SER A 48 -10.87 13.64 -16.50
CA SER A 48 -10.18 14.45 -17.49
C SER A 48 -8.91 13.75 -17.98
N LEU A 49 -8.96 13.18 -19.20
CA LEU A 49 -7.81 12.51 -19.80
C LEU A 49 -6.61 13.45 -19.95
N LEU A 50 -6.83 14.71 -20.32
CA LEU A 50 -5.76 15.71 -20.45
C LEU A 50 -5.06 15.97 -19.11
N ARG A 51 -5.84 16.03 -18.02
CA ARG A 51 -5.28 16.22 -16.67
C ARG A 51 -4.46 14.99 -16.24
N SER A 52 -4.98 13.79 -16.49
CA SER A 52 -4.28 12.54 -16.19
C SER A 52 -2.97 12.42 -16.98
N LEU A 53 -3.00 12.73 -18.28
CA LEU A 53 -1.82 12.73 -19.14
C LEU A 53 -0.80 13.80 -18.71
N PHE A 54 -1.25 14.99 -18.29
CA PHE A 54 -0.36 16.04 -17.78
C PHE A 54 0.41 15.57 -16.54
N TYR A 55 -0.28 14.98 -15.57
CA TYR A 55 0.40 14.48 -14.35
C TYR A 55 1.34 13.31 -14.66
N LEU A 56 0.94 12.39 -15.55
CA LEU A 56 1.82 11.32 -16.02
C LEU A 56 3.07 11.88 -16.71
N ALA A 57 2.90 12.81 -17.66
CA ALA A 57 4.02 13.42 -18.38
C ALA A 57 4.95 14.17 -17.44
N ARG A 58 4.41 14.94 -16.48
CA ARG A 58 5.19 15.62 -15.44
C ARG A 58 6.07 14.64 -14.67
N ASP A 59 5.50 13.53 -14.20
CA ASP A 59 6.23 12.57 -13.36
C ASP A 59 7.30 11.82 -14.19
N VAL A 60 7.01 11.48 -15.45
CA VAL A 60 8.01 10.92 -16.39
C VAL A 60 9.14 11.91 -16.66
N ILE A 61 8.84 13.20 -16.85
CA ILE A 61 9.85 14.24 -17.03
C ILE A 61 10.75 14.33 -15.80
N PHE A 62 10.19 14.32 -14.59
CA PHE A 62 11.00 14.33 -13.36
C PHE A 62 11.89 13.09 -13.24
N VAL A 63 11.37 11.90 -13.55
CA VAL A 63 12.18 10.67 -13.63
C VAL A 63 13.36 10.84 -14.59
N CYS A 64 13.12 11.36 -15.79
CA CYS A 64 14.16 11.58 -16.79
C CYS A 64 15.19 12.64 -16.34
N ILE A 65 14.75 13.74 -15.73
CA ILE A 65 15.63 14.81 -15.25
C ILE A 65 16.56 14.30 -14.15
N PHE A 66 16.01 13.62 -13.15
CA PHE A 66 16.81 13.10 -12.03
C PHE A 66 17.77 12.00 -12.49
N TYR A 67 17.31 11.11 -13.38
CA TYR A 67 18.18 10.13 -14.03
C TYR A 67 19.34 10.82 -14.77
N TYR A 68 19.04 11.81 -15.62
CA TYR A 68 20.03 12.56 -16.39
C TYR A 68 21.06 13.25 -15.48
N ILE A 69 20.59 13.89 -14.41
CA ILE A 69 21.47 14.54 -13.43
C ILE A 69 22.42 13.50 -12.79
N ALA A 70 21.88 12.36 -12.36
CA ALA A 70 22.66 11.32 -11.69
C ALA A 70 23.75 10.74 -12.61
N ILE A 71 23.42 10.42 -13.87
CA ILE A 71 24.40 9.81 -14.78
C ILE A 71 25.47 10.79 -15.28
N THR A 72 25.12 12.08 -15.38
CA THR A 72 25.99 13.11 -15.96
C THR A 72 26.91 13.72 -14.92
N TYR A 73 26.37 14.07 -13.74
CA TYR A 73 27.09 14.91 -12.78
C TYR A 73 27.66 14.15 -11.59
N PHE A 74 27.10 13.00 -11.18
CA PHE A 74 27.54 12.38 -9.93
C PHE A 74 28.97 11.85 -10.03
N ARG A 75 29.41 11.41 -11.21
CA ARG A 75 30.78 10.92 -11.43
C ARG A 75 31.85 11.99 -11.39
N VAL A 76 31.48 13.25 -11.59
CA VAL A 76 32.42 14.40 -11.62
C VAL A 76 32.43 15.18 -10.31
N LEU A 77 31.72 14.71 -9.28
CA LEU A 77 31.73 15.35 -7.97
C LEU A 77 33.13 15.31 -7.35
N PRO A 78 33.60 16.43 -6.75
CA PRO A 78 34.96 16.54 -6.24
C PRO A 78 35.19 15.65 -5.01
N SER A 79 36.45 15.27 -4.81
CA SER A 79 36.92 14.66 -3.56
C SER A 79 36.81 15.69 -2.41
N PRO A 80 36.35 15.31 -1.20
CA PRO A 80 36.14 13.95 -0.71
C PRO A 80 34.79 13.34 -1.13
N TYR A 81 34.73 12.00 -1.17
CA TYR A 81 33.57 11.22 -1.64
C TYR A 81 32.25 11.42 -0.86
N TYR A 82 32.21 12.26 0.18
CA TYR A 82 30.98 12.49 0.94
C TYR A 82 29.87 13.13 0.07
N TYR A 83 30.21 14.06 -0.82
CA TYR A 83 29.25 14.68 -1.74
C TYR A 83 28.65 13.64 -2.69
N TYR A 84 29.46 12.68 -3.15
CA TYR A 84 29.03 11.59 -4.00
C TYR A 84 27.99 10.70 -3.31
N TYR A 85 28.27 10.26 -2.08
CA TYR A 85 27.32 9.42 -1.34
C TYR A 85 26.04 10.17 -0.96
N LEU A 86 26.15 11.45 -0.61
CA LEU A 86 25.00 12.30 -0.30
C LEU A 86 24.11 12.50 -1.55
N ALA A 87 24.72 12.78 -2.71
CA ALA A 87 23.99 12.94 -3.97
C ALA A 87 23.22 11.66 -4.35
N TRP A 88 23.83 10.48 -4.21
CA TRP A 88 23.15 9.20 -4.43
C TRP A 88 22.00 8.98 -3.44
N SER A 89 22.20 9.30 -2.17
CA SER A 89 21.16 9.15 -1.13
C SER A 89 19.94 10.03 -1.42
N ILE A 90 20.19 11.29 -1.80
CA ILE A 90 19.13 12.24 -2.20
C ILE A 90 18.43 11.73 -3.46
N TYR A 91 19.19 11.31 -4.48
CA TYR A 91 18.63 10.76 -5.70
C TYR A 91 17.72 9.57 -5.40
N TRP A 92 18.15 8.60 -4.59
CA TRP A 92 17.33 7.42 -4.28
C TRP A 92 15.99 7.80 -3.67
N ILE A 93 15.99 8.69 -2.68
CA ILE A 93 14.78 9.16 -2.00
C ILE A 93 13.87 9.88 -3.00
N VAL A 94 14.40 10.88 -3.70
CA VAL A 94 13.60 11.73 -4.60
C VAL A 94 13.08 10.92 -5.79
N GLN A 95 13.93 10.13 -6.43
CA GLN A 95 13.56 9.25 -7.54
C GLN A 95 12.51 8.23 -7.10
N GLY A 96 12.72 7.59 -5.95
CA GLY A 96 11.77 6.65 -5.35
C GLY A 96 10.40 7.29 -5.12
N CYS A 97 10.35 8.49 -4.53
CA CYS A 97 9.11 9.24 -4.32
C CYS A 97 8.34 9.54 -5.61
N VAL A 98 9.04 9.97 -6.68
CA VAL A 98 8.38 10.21 -7.98
C VAL A 98 7.90 8.90 -8.60
N CYS A 99 8.70 7.84 -8.55
CA CYS A 99 8.28 6.52 -9.03
C CYS A 99 7.08 5.96 -8.25
N THR A 100 6.93 6.28 -6.96
CA THR A 100 5.72 5.96 -6.18
C THR A 100 4.51 6.69 -6.76
N GLY A 101 4.64 7.96 -7.17
CA GLY A 101 3.59 8.70 -7.87
C GLY A 101 3.16 8.00 -9.18
N ILE A 102 4.11 7.54 -9.98
CA ILE A 102 3.84 6.75 -11.20
C ILE A 102 3.13 5.44 -10.86
N TRP A 103 3.54 4.75 -9.79
CA TRP A 103 2.88 3.55 -9.31
C TRP A 103 1.41 3.80 -8.96
N VAL A 104 1.12 4.92 -8.28
CA VAL A 104 -0.25 5.35 -7.92
C VAL A 104 -1.07 5.65 -9.18
N ILE A 105 -0.51 6.33 -10.19
CA ILE A 105 -1.21 6.56 -11.47
C ILE A 105 -1.62 5.24 -12.14
N ALA A 106 -0.72 4.26 -12.14
CA ALA A 106 -1.00 2.94 -12.68
C ALA A 106 -2.01 2.13 -11.83
N HIS A 107 -1.99 2.31 -10.51
CA HIS A 107 -3.04 1.83 -9.60
C HIS A 107 -4.41 2.42 -9.98
N GLU A 108 -4.50 3.73 -10.20
CA GLU A 108 -5.74 4.41 -10.65
C GLU A 108 -6.22 3.93 -12.02
N CYS A 109 -5.30 3.49 -12.89
CA CYS A 109 -5.68 2.83 -14.14
C CYS A 109 -6.43 1.52 -13.88
N GLY A 110 -6.03 0.73 -12.87
CA GLY A 110 -6.71 -0.50 -12.44
C GLY A 110 -8.15 -0.26 -11.93
N HIS A 111 -8.38 0.92 -11.34
CA HIS A 111 -9.69 1.43 -10.93
C HIS A 111 -10.48 2.10 -12.05
N HIS A 112 -9.89 2.21 -13.25
CA HIS A 112 -10.45 2.94 -14.39
C HIS A 112 -10.70 4.43 -14.11
N ALA A 113 -9.96 5.02 -13.18
CA ALA A 113 -10.06 6.44 -12.84
C ALA A 113 -9.24 7.34 -13.77
N PHE A 114 -8.17 6.81 -14.39
CA PHE A 114 -7.27 7.59 -15.25
C PHE A 114 -7.97 8.21 -16.47
N SER A 115 -8.88 7.46 -17.11
CA SER A 115 -9.66 7.93 -18.26
C SER A 115 -11.02 7.22 -18.37
N HIS A 116 -11.89 7.74 -19.22
CA HIS A 116 -13.17 7.09 -19.55
C HIS A 116 -13.02 5.83 -20.42
N TYR A 117 -11.84 5.57 -21.00
CA TYR A 117 -11.59 4.47 -21.92
C TYR A 117 -10.92 3.29 -21.20
N PRO A 118 -11.61 2.17 -20.94
CA PRO A 118 -11.04 1.05 -20.19
C PRO A 118 -9.77 0.47 -20.82
N TRP A 119 -9.73 0.36 -22.16
CA TRP A 119 -8.57 -0.17 -22.88
C TRP A 119 -7.33 0.71 -22.73
N LEU A 120 -7.51 2.04 -22.67
CA LEU A 120 -6.43 2.99 -22.50
C LEU A 120 -5.86 2.89 -21.07
N ASN A 121 -6.75 2.79 -20.09
CA ASN A 121 -6.35 2.57 -18.70
C ASN A 121 -5.54 1.28 -18.57
N ASP A 122 -6.02 0.17 -19.13
CA ASP A 122 -5.34 -1.11 -19.01
C ASP A 122 -3.98 -1.11 -19.72
N THR A 123 -3.86 -0.40 -20.85
CA THR A 123 -2.60 -0.24 -21.58
C THR A 123 -1.59 0.60 -20.79
N VAL A 124 -2.00 1.78 -20.31
CA VAL A 124 -1.14 2.68 -19.53
C VAL A 124 -0.71 2.00 -18.23
N GLY A 125 -1.67 1.40 -17.51
CA GLY A 125 -1.41 0.68 -16.27
C GLY A 125 -0.44 -0.48 -16.49
N PHE A 126 -0.64 -1.29 -17.54
CA PHE A 126 0.25 -2.41 -17.86
C PHE A 126 1.69 -1.94 -18.12
N ILE A 127 1.89 -0.89 -18.92
CA ILE A 127 3.22 -0.36 -19.23
C ILE A 127 3.90 0.15 -17.94
N LEU A 128 3.22 1.01 -17.19
CA LEU A 128 3.81 1.66 -16.01
C LEU A 128 4.12 0.68 -14.88
N HIS A 129 3.19 -0.24 -14.57
CA HIS A 129 3.45 -1.28 -13.57
C HIS A 129 4.53 -2.27 -14.04
N SER A 130 4.61 -2.61 -15.32
CA SER A 130 5.70 -3.46 -15.84
C SER A 130 7.07 -2.81 -15.64
N VAL A 131 7.18 -1.49 -15.89
CA VAL A 131 8.40 -0.71 -15.64
C VAL A 131 8.76 -0.67 -14.14
N LEU A 132 7.80 -0.90 -13.24
CA LEU A 132 7.99 -0.94 -11.79
C LEU A 132 7.93 -2.38 -11.22
N LEU A 133 8.10 -3.39 -12.07
CA LEU A 133 8.06 -4.81 -11.70
C LEU A 133 6.80 -5.24 -10.92
N THR A 134 5.68 -4.58 -11.17
CA THR A 134 4.37 -4.95 -10.62
C THR A 134 3.55 -5.67 -11.70
N PRO A 135 3.04 -6.90 -11.47
CA PRO A 135 2.27 -7.63 -12.47
C PRO A 135 0.84 -7.06 -12.58
N TYR A 136 0.65 -6.08 -13.47
CA TYR A 136 -0.56 -5.24 -13.56
C TYR A 136 -1.88 -6.01 -13.51
N PHE A 137 -2.10 -7.01 -14.38
CA PHE A 137 -3.41 -7.68 -14.46
C PHE A 137 -3.72 -8.54 -13.24
N SER A 138 -2.72 -9.29 -12.75
CA SER A 138 -2.84 -10.09 -11.54
C SER A 138 -3.11 -9.18 -10.34
N TRP A 139 -2.32 -8.11 -10.22
CA TRP A 139 -2.49 -7.10 -9.17
C TRP A 139 -3.85 -6.42 -9.26
N LYS A 140 -4.30 -5.96 -10.44
CA LYS A 140 -5.61 -5.33 -10.65
C LYS A 140 -6.76 -6.20 -10.17
N TYR A 141 -6.70 -7.50 -10.47
CA TYR A 141 -7.74 -8.45 -10.06
C TYR A 141 -7.78 -8.65 -8.55
N SER A 142 -6.62 -8.99 -7.95
CA SER A 142 -6.51 -9.25 -6.51
C SER A 142 -6.82 -7.99 -5.70
N HIS A 143 -6.26 -6.85 -6.12
CA HIS A 143 -6.49 -5.55 -5.51
C HIS A 143 -7.96 -5.10 -5.55
N ARG A 144 -8.69 -5.35 -6.65
CA ARG A 144 -10.14 -5.09 -6.71
C ARG A 144 -10.91 -5.92 -5.68
N ARG A 145 -10.52 -7.19 -5.50
CA ARG A 145 -11.11 -8.08 -4.49
C ARG A 145 -10.81 -7.60 -3.08
N HIS A 146 -9.57 -7.15 -2.82
CA HIS A 146 -9.21 -6.53 -1.56
C HIS A 146 -10.08 -5.29 -1.27
N HIS A 147 -10.25 -4.37 -2.23
CA HIS A 147 -11.10 -3.19 -2.05
C HIS A 147 -12.58 -3.51 -1.84
N SER A 148 -13.09 -4.57 -2.47
CA SER A 148 -14.49 -4.98 -2.27
C SER A 148 -14.72 -5.66 -0.93
N ASN A 149 -13.66 -6.19 -0.29
CA ASN A 149 -13.73 -7.03 0.91
C ASN A 149 -12.90 -6.48 2.07
N THR A 150 -12.48 -5.21 2.01
CA THR A 150 -11.55 -4.63 2.98
C THR A 150 -12.09 -4.82 4.40
N ASN A 151 -11.22 -5.30 5.30
CA ASN A 151 -11.54 -5.58 6.71
C ASN A 151 -12.53 -6.75 6.95
N SER A 152 -12.88 -7.55 5.93
CA SER A 152 -13.54 -8.85 6.14
C SER A 152 -12.53 -9.88 6.63
N LEU A 153 -12.84 -10.59 7.71
CA LEU A 153 -11.97 -11.66 8.22
C LEU A 153 -11.97 -12.90 7.32
N GLU A 154 -13.01 -13.10 6.52
CA GLU A 154 -13.19 -14.27 5.66
C GLU A 154 -12.87 -13.99 4.19
N HIS A 155 -13.13 -12.78 3.70
CA HIS A 155 -13.10 -12.47 2.28
C HIS A 155 -11.95 -11.53 1.87
N ASP A 156 -11.29 -10.85 2.81
CA ASP A 156 -10.05 -10.13 2.53
C ASP A 156 -8.92 -11.13 2.34
N GLU A 157 -8.12 -10.93 1.30
CA GLU A 157 -7.04 -11.84 0.91
C GLU A 157 -5.69 -11.46 1.51
N ASN A 158 -5.48 -10.17 1.82
CA ASN A 158 -4.12 -9.65 2.02
C ASN A 158 -3.85 -9.17 3.44
N HIS A 159 -4.87 -8.66 4.16
CA HIS A 159 -4.66 -7.95 5.42
C HIS A 159 -5.51 -8.49 6.59
N VAL A 160 -5.76 -9.81 6.61
CA VAL A 160 -6.48 -10.46 7.72
C VAL A 160 -5.55 -10.64 8.93
N PRO A 161 -5.87 -10.07 10.11
CA PRO A 161 -5.09 -10.28 11.32
C PRO A 161 -5.05 -11.75 11.70
N LYS A 162 -3.87 -12.27 12.06
CA LYS A 162 -3.75 -13.63 12.60
C LYS A 162 -4.45 -13.72 13.94
N LEU A 163 -5.19 -14.81 14.15
CA LEU A 163 -5.74 -15.12 15.46
C LEU A 163 -4.61 -15.31 16.48
N LYS A 164 -4.87 -14.98 17.75
CA LYS A 164 -3.88 -15.15 18.84
C LYS A 164 -3.34 -16.59 18.93
N SER A 165 -4.18 -17.58 18.61
CA SER A 165 -3.80 -19.00 18.55
C SER A 165 -2.84 -19.35 17.41
N GLN A 166 -2.74 -18.52 16.38
CA GLN A 166 -1.89 -18.70 15.20
C GLN A 166 -0.59 -17.89 15.26
N LEU A 167 -0.42 -17.04 16.27
CA LEU A 167 0.82 -16.29 16.51
C LEU A 167 1.86 -17.24 17.13
N ARG A 168 2.83 -17.67 16.32
CA ARG A 168 4.08 -18.27 16.84
C ARG A 168 4.93 -17.14 17.41
N TRP A 169 5.40 -17.30 18.65
CA TRP A 169 6.34 -16.38 19.28
C TRP A 169 7.60 -16.25 18.42
N CYS A 170 8.08 -15.02 18.24
CA CYS A 170 8.99 -14.57 17.19
C CYS A 170 10.27 -15.41 17.04
N ASP A 171 10.58 -15.82 15.81
CA ASP A 171 11.97 -16.04 15.39
C ASP A 171 12.55 -14.70 14.92
N CYS A 172 13.24 -14.02 15.85
CA CYS A 172 14.09 -12.88 15.54
C CYS A 172 15.36 -13.36 14.85
N ASN A 173 15.32 -13.54 13.52
CA ASN A 173 16.54 -13.65 12.71
C ASN A 173 16.25 -13.29 11.26
N CYS A 174 16.40 -12.00 10.92
CA CYS A 174 16.75 -11.59 9.57
C CYS A 174 17.26 -10.16 9.63
N LEU A 175 18.58 -9.98 9.62
CA LEU A 175 19.28 -8.85 9.00
C LEU A 175 20.79 -9.12 9.10
N ARG A 176 21.31 -9.96 8.20
CA ARG A 176 22.71 -9.90 7.74
C ARG A 176 22.72 -10.11 6.23
N VAL A 177 23.75 -9.55 5.58
CA VAL A 177 23.99 -9.45 4.13
C VAL A 177 23.42 -8.13 3.59
N VAL A 178 24.21 -7.16 3.09
CA VAL A 178 25.36 -7.24 2.18
C VAL A 178 26.44 -6.21 2.57
N SER A 179 27.69 -6.64 2.72
CA SER A 179 28.86 -5.77 2.51
C SER A 179 29.69 -6.36 1.37
N HIS A 180 30.15 -5.48 0.49
CA HIS A 180 31.06 -5.68 -0.64
C HIS A 180 30.63 -6.64 -1.76
N TYR A 181 30.03 -6.09 -2.82
CA TYR A 181 30.33 -6.43 -4.23
C TYR A 181 29.88 -5.27 -5.14
N PHE A 182 30.77 -4.33 -5.46
CA PHE A 182 30.53 -3.32 -6.50
C PHE A 182 31.36 -3.68 -7.73
N SER A 183 30.83 -4.56 -8.59
CA SER A 183 31.26 -4.64 -9.98
C SER A 183 30.65 -3.45 -10.74
N THR A 184 31.48 -2.69 -11.45
CA THR A 184 31.19 -1.31 -11.90
C THR A 184 30.00 -1.14 -12.86
N ARG A 185 29.47 -2.23 -13.45
CA ARG A 185 28.29 -2.17 -14.35
C ARG A 185 27.00 -2.67 -13.71
N THR A 186 27.04 -3.74 -12.91
CA THR A 186 25.88 -4.23 -12.16
C THR A 186 25.49 -3.29 -11.02
N SER A 187 26.49 -2.64 -10.42
CA SER A 187 26.31 -1.56 -9.43
C SER A 187 25.38 -0.45 -9.94
N LEU A 188 25.55 0.00 -11.19
CA LEU A 188 24.85 1.17 -11.69
C LEU A 188 23.35 0.90 -11.87
N VAL A 189 22.97 -0.28 -12.36
CA VAL A 189 21.56 -0.68 -12.49
C VAL A 189 20.91 -0.74 -11.11
N VAL A 190 21.60 -1.29 -10.11
CA VAL A 190 21.11 -1.33 -8.73
C VAL A 190 20.95 0.09 -8.18
N CYS A 191 21.95 0.97 -8.34
CA CYS A 191 21.87 2.33 -7.81
C CYS A 191 20.84 3.20 -8.55
N ILE A 192 20.68 3.05 -9.85
CA ILE A 192 19.76 3.87 -10.64
C ILE A 192 18.32 3.41 -10.52
N TYR A 193 18.10 2.10 -10.52
CA TYR A 193 16.77 1.51 -10.65
C TYR A 193 16.41 0.65 -9.43
N GLY A 194 17.32 -0.22 -8.98
CA GLY A 194 17.07 -1.12 -7.86
C GLY A 194 16.73 -0.40 -6.55
N VAL A 195 17.56 0.56 -6.11
CA VAL A 195 17.33 1.27 -4.84
C VAL A 195 16.08 2.16 -4.88
N PRO A 196 15.81 2.96 -5.93
CA PRO A 196 14.52 3.65 -6.05
C PRO A 196 13.33 2.69 -6.04
N LEU A 197 13.43 1.54 -6.69
CA LEU A 197 12.36 0.52 -6.66
C LEU A 197 12.14 -0.05 -5.24
N LEU A 198 13.20 -0.24 -4.45
CA LEU A 198 13.07 -0.62 -3.05
C LEU A 198 12.33 0.46 -2.24
N ILE A 199 12.58 1.74 -2.53
CA ILE A 199 11.87 2.85 -1.88
C ILE A 199 10.39 2.86 -2.29
N VAL A 200 10.06 2.63 -3.56
CA VAL A 200 8.66 2.47 -4.01
C VAL A 200 7.96 1.36 -3.22
N ASN A 201 8.58 0.18 -3.12
CA ASN A 201 8.04 -0.94 -2.34
C ASN A 201 7.94 -0.60 -0.85
N GLY A 202 8.91 0.12 -0.30
CA GLY A 202 8.89 0.61 1.08
C GLY A 202 7.70 1.54 1.35
N PHE A 203 7.40 2.46 0.42
CA PHE A 203 6.21 3.32 0.51
C PHE A 203 4.92 2.51 0.43
N ILE A 204 4.82 1.56 -0.51
CA ILE A 204 3.64 0.70 -0.64
C ILE A 204 3.40 -0.06 0.66
N LEU A 205 4.43 -0.72 1.20
CA LEU A 205 4.34 -1.47 2.46
C LEU A 205 3.99 -0.58 3.65
N LEU A 206 4.59 0.61 3.74
CA LEU A 206 4.31 1.56 4.81
C LEU A 206 2.86 2.03 4.77
N ILE A 207 2.39 2.43 3.58
CA ILE A 207 1.02 2.90 3.38
C ILE A 207 0.04 1.78 3.73
N THR A 208 0.23 0.57 3.19
CA THR A 208 -0.68 -0.56 3.49
C THR A 208 -0.68 -0.89 4.97
N PHE A 209 0.50 -0.96 5.61
CA PHE A 209 0.60 -1.19 7.05
C PHE A 209 -0.21 -0.15 7.84
N LEU A 210 0.05 1.14 7.61
CA LEU A 210 -0.64 2.22 8.33
C LEU A 210 -2.16 2.21 8.10
N HIS A 211 -2.62 1.91 6.89
CA HIS A 211 -4.05 1.90 6.54
C HIS A 211 -4.78 0.64 7.02
N HIS A 212 -4.09 -0.46 7.30
CA HIS A 212 -4.73 -1.74 7.61
C HIS A 212 -4.48 -2.26 9.03
N THR A 213 -3.44 -1.80 9.74
CA THR A 213 -3.08 -2.39 11.06
C THR A 213 -3.36 -1.47 12.25
N HIS A 214 -3.99 -0.32 12.04
CA HIS A 214 -4.33 0.58 13.15
C HIS A 214 -5.32 -0.10 14.11
N PRO A 215 -5.10 -0.09 15.45
CA PRO A 215 -5.95 -0.81 16.41
C PRO A 215 -7.43 -0.41 16.43
N SER A 216 -7.73 0.82 15.99
CA SER A 216 -9.10 1.32 15.88
C SER A 216 -9.81 0.92 14.58
N LEU A 217 -9.12 0.26 13.64
CA LEU A 217 -9.76 -0.24 12.42
C LEU A 217 -10.63 -1.46 12.74
N PRO A 218 -11.95 -1.37 12.52
CA PRO A 218 -12.83 -2.50 12.75
C PRO A 218 -12.57 -3.59 11.72
N HIS A 219 -12.44 -4.83 12.18
CA HIS A 219 -12.49 -6.03 11.35
C HIS A 219 -13.81 -6.74 11.60
N TYR A 220 -14.39 -7.34 10.57
CA TYR A 220 -15.75 -7.87 10.59
C TYR A 220 -15.76 -9.35 10.22
N ASP A 221 -16.51 -10.14 10.98
CA ASP A 221 -16.79 -11.53 10.65
C ASP A 221 -17.92 -11.64 9.61
N ILE A 222 -18.22 -12.86 9.17
CA ILE A 222 -19.22 -13.15 8.15
C ILE A 222 -20.65 -12.70 8.52
N PHE A 223 -20.96 -12.55 9.81
CA PHE A 223 -22.29 -12.13 10.27
C PHE A 223 -22.40 -10.60 10.32
N GLU A 224 -21.28 -9.91 10.50
CA GLU A 224 -21.19 -8.47 10.60
C GLU A 224 -20.87 -7.78 9.28
N TRP A 225 -20.09 -8.44 8.40
CA TRP A 225 -19.60 -7.86 7.16
C TRP A 225 -20.73 -7.70 6.12
N ASP A 226 -20.81 -6.50 5.53
CA ASP A 226 -21.64 -6.19 4.37
C ASP A 226 -20.88 -5.19 3.51
N TRP A 227 -21.03 -5.26 2.19
CA TRP A 227 -20.38 -4.37 1.23
C TRP A 227 -20.75 -2.89 1.44
N LEU A 228 -21.88 -2.65 2.09
CA LEU A 228 -22.53 -1.34 2.24
C LEU A 228 -22.46 -0.72 3.65
N ARG A 229 -21.81 -1.38 4.60
CA ARG A 229 -21.74 -0.91 5.99
C ARG A 229 -20.72 0.20 6.22
#